data_AF-A0A239L700-F1
#
_entry.id   AF-A0A239L700-F1
#
_cell.length_a   1.000
_cell.length_b   1.000
_cell.length_c   1.000
_cell.angle_alpha   90.00
_cell.angle_beta   90.00
_cell.angle_gamma   90.00
#
_symmetry.space_group_name_H-M   'P 1'
#
loop_
_entity.id
_entity.type
_entity.pdbx_description
1 polymer ?
#
loop_
_entity_poly.entity_id
_entity_poly.type
_entity_poly.pdbx_seq_one_letter_code
_entity_poly.pdbx_strand_id
1 'polypeptide(L)'
;MIGRVDHETEAEFLSSLATDAFQVLDLEPADYSRCSELVLQYGDLPLGTTDASVVALAERHNVTRVATIDHRHFQVVRPNHLDYFELLP
;
A
#
# COMPACT_ATOMS: atom_id res chain seq x y z
N MET A 1 1.08 10.14 -19.35
CA MET A 1 0.90 8.80 -19.93
C MET A 1 2.01 7.95 -19.34
N ILE A 2 1.72 7.10 -18.35
CA ILE A 2 2.71 6.13 -17.87
C ILE A 2 2.83 5.12 -19.02
N GLY A 3 4.01 5.06 -19.64
CA GLY A 3 4.25 4.20 -20.81
C GLY A 3 4.01 2.74 -20.47
N ARG A 4 3.58 1.95 -21.45
CA ARG A 4 3.61 0.48 -21.31
C ARG A 4 5.05 0.08 -21.06
N VAL A 5 5.28 -0.59 -19.93
CA VAL A 5 6.55 -1.23 -19.60
C VAL A 5 6.69 -2.46 -20.51
N ASP A 6 7.89 -2.71 -21.03
CA ASP A 6 8.16 -3.93 -21.81
C ASP A 6 8.32 -5.16 -20.89
N HIS A 7 8.28 -6.35 -21.48
CA HIS A 7 8.32 -7.60 -20.71
C HIS A 7 9.70 -7.83 -20.06
N GLU A 8 10.77 -7.23 -20.59
CA GLU A 8 12.11 -7.34 -20.01
C GLU A 8 12.20 -6.55 -18.71
N THR A 9 11.74 -5.30 -18.71
CA THR A 9 11.68 -4.45 -17.51
C THR A 9 10.75 -5.06 -16.45
N GLU A 10 9.62 -5.65 -16.84
CA GLU A 10 8.75 -6.36 -15.91
C GLU A 10 9.46 -7.57 -15.26
N ALA A 11 10.18 -8.37 -16.05
CA ALA A 11 10.96 -9.50 -15.54
C ALA A 11 12.12 -9.07 -14.62
N GLU A 12 12.77 -7.94 -14.92
CA GLU A 12 13.81 -7.35 -14.05
C GLU A 12 13.23 -6.90 -12.71
N PHE A 13 12.06 -6.25 -12.72
CA PHE A 13 11.36 -5.89 -11.49
C PHE A 13 11.04 -7.13 -10.64
N LEU A 14 10.46 -8.16 -11.24
CA LEU A 14 10.17 -9.42 -10.53
C LEU A 14 11.43 -10.09 -9.99
N SER A 15 12.52 -10.08 -10.75
CA SER A 15 13.81 -10.61 -10.30
C SER A 15 14.36 -9.82 -9.11
N SER A 16 14.16 -8.50 -9.07
CA SER A 16 14.57 -7.69 -7.93
C SER A 16 13.81 -8.04 -6.65
N LEU A 17 12.52 -8.42 -6.75
CA LEU A 17 11.72 -8.91 -5.61
C LEU A 17 12.21 -10.27 -5.08
N ALA A 18 12.83 -11.09 -5.94
CA ALA A 18 13.41 -12.37 -5.55
C ALA A 18 14.81 -12.24 -4.90
N THR A 19 15.33 -11.01 -4.80
CA THR A 19 16.57 -10.68 -4.10
C THR A 19 16.28 -9.78 -2.89
N ASP A 20 17.27 -9.49 -2.06
CA ASP A 20 17.11 -8.60 -0.90
C ASP A 20 16.98 -7.10 -1.24
N ALA A 21 16.67 -6.76 -2.51
CA ALA A 21 16.45 -5.38 -2.93
C ALA A 21 15.13 -4.80 -2.36
N PHE A 22 14.14 -5.67 -2.12
CA PHE A 22 12.86 -5.30 -1.50
C PHE A 22 12.51 -6.30 -0.41
N GLN A 23 11.93 -5.80 0.68
CA GLN A 23 11.29 -6.64 1.67
C GLN A 23 9.81 -6.81 1.29
N VAL A 24 9.44 -8.03 0.86
CA VAL A 24 8.04 -8.38 0.62
C VAL A 24 7.42 -8.84 1.93
N LEU A 25 6.28 -8.24 2.28
CA LEU A 25 5.55 -8.55 3.51
C LEU A 25 4.26 -9.28 3.16
N ASP A 26 4.03 -10.43 3.82
CA ASP A 26 2.76 -11.15 3.75
C ASP A 26 1.71 -10.49 4.65
N LEU A 27 0.45 -10.55 4.23
CA LEU A 27 -0.68 -10.20 5.06
C LEU A 27 -1.00 -11.32 6.04
N GLU A 28 -1.16 -10.96 7.30
CA GLU A 28 -1.62 -11.84 8.36
C GLU A 28 -3.15 -11.75 8.53
N PRO A 29 -3.79 -12.73 9.20
CA PRO A 29 -5.23 -12.68 9.48
C PRO A 29 -5.70 -11.35 10.11
N ALA A 30 -4.88 -10.77 10.99
CA ALA A 30 -5.16 -9.47 11.60
C ALA A 30 -5.16 -8.32 10.59
N ASP A 31 -4.28 -8.36 9.57
CA ASP A 31 -4.23 -7.35 8.52
C ASP A 31 -5.50 -7.43 7.66
N TYR A 32 -6.03 -8.63 7.38
CA TYR A 32 -7.30 -8.78 6.66
C TYR A 32 -8.49 -8.24 7.45
N SER A 33 -8.55 -8.50 8.76
CA SER A 33 -9.55 -7.88 9.64
C SER A 33 -9.45 -6.37 9.59
N ARG A 34 -8.23 -5.83 9.66
CA ARG A 34 -8.00 -4.38 9.57
C ARG A 34 -8.39 -3.80 8.20
N CYS A 35 -8.09 -4.50 7.11
CA CYS A 35 -8.53 -4.12 5.77
C CYS A 35 -10.06 -4.03 5.68
N SER A 36 -10.77 -5.01 6.24
CA SER A 36 -12.24 -5.01 6.28
C SER A 36 -12.78 -3.79 7.03
N GLU A 37 -12.18 -3.43 8.16
CA GLU A 37 -12.57 -2.22 8.91
C GLU A 37 -12.36 -0.95 8.06
N LEU A 38 -11.21 -0.81 7.42
CA LEU A 38 -10.89 0.36 6.59
C LEU A 38 -11.84 0.48 5.40
N VAL A 39 -12.14 -0.62 4.70
CA VAL A 39 -13.07 -0.60 3.56
C VAL A 39 -14.48 -0.17 4.00
N LEU A 40 -14.94 -0.62 5.17
CA LEU A 40 -16.23 -0.18 5.72
C LEU A 40 -16.20 1.28 6.17
N GLN A 41 -15.11 1.70 6.82
CA GLN A 41 -14.94 3.06 7.34
C GLN A 41 -14.89 4.10 6.21
N TYR A 42 -14.25 3.77 5.10
CA TYR A 42 -14.12 4.65 3.93
C TYR A 42 -15.07 4.26 2.80
N GLY A 43 -16.26 3.71 3.09
CA GLY A 43 -17.18 3.20 2.05
C GLY A 43 -17.54 4.19 0.92
N ASP A 44 -17.54 5.50 1.21
CA ASP A 44 -17.77 6.57 0.22
C ASP A 44 -16.53 6.92 -0.63
N LEU A 45 -15.36 6.45 -0.21
CA LEU A 45 -14.07 6.54 -0.89
C LEU A 45 -13.56 5.12 -1.15
N PRO A 46 -13.90 4.48 -2.28
CA PRO A 46 -13.71 3.05 -2.49
C PRO A 46 -12.22 2.68 -2.55
N LEU A 47 -11.61 2.56 -1.38
CA LEU A 47 -10.20 2.30 -1.14
C LEU A 47 -9.79 0.97 -1.79
N GLY A 48 -10.69 -0.02 -1.71
CA GLY A 48 -10.45 -1.37 -2.20
C GLY A 48 -9.44 -2.13 -1.33
N THR A 49 -9.32 -3.43 -1.59
CA THR A 49 -8.49 -4.32 -0.77
C THR A 49 -7.00 -3.99 -0.85
N THR A 50 -6.50 -3.58 -2.02
CA THR A 50 -5.08 -3.28 -2.22
C THR A 50 -4.62 -2.07 -1.38
N ASP A 51 -5.30 -0.93 -1.49
CA ASP A 51 -4.91 0.26 -0.71
C ASP A 51 -5.11 0.02 0.79
N ALA A 52 -6.20 -0.66 1.19
CA ALA A 52 -6.43 -1.03 2.59
C ALA A 52 -5.30 -1.92 3.16
N SER A 53 -4.74 -2.82 2.33
CA SER A 53 -3.65 -3.70 2.74
C SER A 53 -2.33 -2.95 2.97
N VAL A 54 -2.06 -1.92 2.17
CA VAL A 54 -0.89 -1.04 2.37
C VAL A 54 -1.03 -0.29 3.70
N VAL A 55 -2.22 0.24 4.01
CA VAL A 55 -2.48 0.94 5.28
C VAL A 55 -2.31 -0.01 6.46
N ALA A 56 -2.89 -1.21 6.41
CA ALA A 56 -2.79 -2.20 7.48
C ALA A 56 -1.33 -2.64 7.74
N LEU A 57 -0.56 -2.91 6.68
CA LEU A 57 0.87 -3.22 6.80
C LEU A 57 1.66 -2.03 7.37
N ALA A 58 1.36 -0.81 6.93
CA ALA A 58 2.03 0.38 7.44
C ALA A 58 1.76 0.58 8.94
N GLU A 59 0.53 0.34 9.40
CA GLU A 59 0.19 0.32 10.84
C GLU A 59 0.99 -0.74 11.60
N ARG A 60 0.98 -2.00 11.12
CA ARG A 60 1.68 -3.12 11.79
C ARG A 60 3.20 -2.90 11.91
N HIS A 61 3.80 -2.29 10.89
CA HIS A 61 5.25 -2.07 10.81
C HIS A 61 5.70 -0.65 11.19
N ASN A 62 4.79 0.18 11.71
CA ASN A 62 5.04 1.60 12.06
C ASN A 62 5.68 2.41 10.91
N VAL A 63 5.29 2.12 9.66
CA VAL A 63 5.74 2.85 8.48
C VAL A 63 4.97 4.16 8.37
N THR A 64 5.68 5.27 8.15
CA THR A 64 5.10 6.61 8.06
C THR A 64 5.07 7.17 6.63
N ARG A 65 5.79 6.52 5.70
CA ARG A 65 6.00 6.97 4.32
C ARG A 65 5.43 5.97 3.34
N VAL A 66 4.63 6.41 2.38
CA VAL A 66 4.01 5.55 1.35
C VAL A 66 4.38 6.06 -0.03
N ALA A 67 4.97 5.18 -0.85
CA ALA A 67 5.21 5.48 -2.26
C ALA A 67 3.98 5.11 -3.10
N THR A 68 3.21 6.10 -3.56
CA THR A 68 2.00 5.91 -4.37
C THR A 68 1.76 7.10 -5.31
N ILE A 69 1.20 6.84 -6.48
CA ILE A 69 0.69 7.88 -7.39
C ILE A 69 -0.80 8.21 -7.13
N ASP A 70 -1.49 7.40 -6.33
CA ASP A 70 -2.87 7.66 -5.91
C ASP A 70 -2.89 8.45 -4.60
N HIS A 71 -2.64 9.74 -4.71
CA HIS A 71 -2.67 10.62 -3.55
C HIS A 71 -4.09 10.87 -3.05
N ARG A 72 -5.10 10.71 -3.91
CA ARG A 72 -6.50 11.00 -3.55
C ARG A 72 -6.96 10.09 -2.42
N HIS A 73 -6.65 8.80 -2.51
CA HIS A 73 -7.02 7.83 -1.48
C HIS A 73 -6.19 8.04 -0.21
N PHE A 74 -4.87 8.11 -0.34
CA PHE A 74 -3.97 8.11 0.82
C PHE A 74 -3.91 9.45 1.60
N GLN A 75 -4.34 10.57 1.01
CA GLN A 75 -4.45 11.85 1.74
C GLN A 75 -5.60 11.89 2.75
N VAL A 76 -6.64 11.09 2.53
CA VAL A 76 -7.85 11.06 3.37
C VAL A 76 -7.72 10.05 4.50
N VAL A 77 -7.06 8.92 4.24
CA VAL A 77 -6.91 7.86 5.23
C VAL A 77 -6.12 8.34 6.44
N ARG A 78 -6.58 7.94 7.62
CA ARG A 78 -5.97 8.18 8.94
C ARG A 78 -5.53 6.84 9.54
N PRO A 79 -4.26 6.46 9.42
CA PRO A 79 -3.73 5.25 10.06
C PRO A 79 -3.67 5.42 11.59
N ASN A 80 -3.73 4.32 12.33
CA ASN A 80 -3.84 4.35 13.80
C ASN A 80 -2.64 4.97 14.54
N HIS A 81 -1.47 5.06 13.90
CA HIS A 81 -0.22 5.53 14.51
C HIS A 81 0.23 6.93 14.05
N LEU A 82 -0.49 7.58 13.13
CA LEU A 82 -0.17 8.94 12.67
C LEU A 82 -1.37 9.68 12.07
N ASP A 83 -1.31 11.01 12.08
CA ASP A 83 -2.38 11.85 11.53
C ASP A 83 -2.49 11.75 10.00
N TYR A 84 -1.40 11.50 9.28
CA TYR A 84 -1.40 11.34 7.82
C TYR A 84 -0.06 10.79 7.35
N PHE A 85 -0.08 9.94 6.32
CA PHE A 85 1.15 9.47 5.69
C PHE A 85 1.92 10.61 5.01
N GLU A 86 3.25 10.52 5.04
CA GLU A 86 4.12 11.21 4.10
C GLU A 86 4.05 10.46 2.76
N LEU A 87 3.45 11.06 1.74
CA LEU A 87 3.30 10.43 0.43
C LEU A 87 4.48 10.75 -0.47
N LEU A 88 4.90 9.76 -1.24
CA LEU A 88 6.03 9.82 -2.17
C LEU A 88 5.67 9.16 -3.50
N PRO A 89 6.40 9.51 -4.55
CA PRO A 89 6.52 10.92 -4.92
C PRO A 89 5.13 11.59 -4.96
#